data_AF-D0BJN1-F1
#
_entry.id   AF-D0BJN1-F1
#
_cell.length_a   1.000
_cell.length_b   1.000
_cell.length_c   1.000
_cell.angle_alpha   90.00
_cell.angle_beta   90.00
_cell.angle_gamma   90.00
#
_symmetry.space_group_name_H-M   'P 1'
#
loop_
_entity.id
_entity.type
_entity.pdbx_description
1 polymer ?
#
loop_
_entity_poly.entity_id
_entity_poly.type
_entity_poly.pdbx_seq_one_letter_code
_entity_poly.pdbx_strand_id
1 'polypeptide(L)'
;MSNILSLFLGYVLLINLLLFLLMGIDKRAAKRKKWRIPERRLLTLGIIGGGIGGILGMLVFHHKTHRIYFTICYLVNVFCLGIAFLYFIKQ
;
A
#
# COMPACT_ATOMS: atom_id res chain seq x y z
N MET A 1 -25.45 -2.22 6.91
CA MET A 1 -24.09 -2.65 7.31
C MET A 1 -23.31 -3.30 6.16
N SER A 2 -23.85 -4.33 5.50
CA SER A 2 -23.17 -5.08 4.42
C SER A 2 -22.67 -4.21 3.27
N ASN A 3 -23.50 -3.31 2.73
CA ASN A 3 -23.13 -2.48 1.57
C ASN A 3 -21.94 -1.54 1.87
N ILE A 4 -21.88 -0.96 3.06
CA ILE A 4 -20.79 -0.07 3.49
C ILE A 4 -19.49 -0.86 3.64
N LEU A 5 -19.58 -2.05 4.22
CA LEU A 5 -18.43 -2.96 4.37
C LEU A 5 -17.89 -3.38 2.99
N SER A 6 -18.78 -3.73 2.04
CA SER A 6 -18.41 -4.07 0.67
C SER A 6 -17.73 -2.91 -0.07
N LEU A 7 -18.23 -1.68 0.07
CA LEU A 7 -17.60 -0.49 -0.51
C LEU A 7 -16.22 -0.23 0.10
N PHE A 8 -16.09 -0.36 1.42
CA PHE A 8 -14.81 -0.19 2.12
C PHE A 8 -13.78 -1.22 1.68
N LEU A 9 -14.16 -2.51 1.62
CA LEU A 9 -13.29 -3.58 1.11
C LEU A 9 -12.89 -3.34 -0.34
N GLY A 10 -13.82 -2.93 -1.21
CA GLY A 10 -13.53 -2.60 -2.61
C GLY A 10 -12.51 -1.46 -2.73
N TYR A 11 -12.68 -0.39 -1.94
CA TYR A 11 -11.74 0.73 -1.88
C TYR A 11 -10.35 0.30 -1.42
N VAL A 12 -10.26 -0.47 -0.32
CA VAL A 12 -8.99 -0.99 0.20
C VAL A 12 -8.31 -1.88 -0.84
N LEU A 13 -9.05 -2.76 -1.50
CA LEU A 13 -8.47 -3.65 -2.51
C LEU A 13 -7.91 -2.86 -3.70
N LEU A 14 -8.64 -1.84 -4.16
CA LEU A 14 -8.24 -1.01 -5.29
C LEU A 14 -6.99 -0.16 -4.97
N ILE A 15 -6.91 0.46 -3.80
CA ILE A 15 -5.74 1.27 -3.40
C ILE A 15 -4.49 0.39 -3.21
N ASN A 16 -4.64 -0.83 -2.67
CA ASN A 16 -3.54 -1.78 -2.52
C ASN A 16 -3.03 -2.25 -3.89
N LEU A 17 -3.94 -2.55 -4.83
CA LEU A 17 -3.57 -2.93 -6.19
C LEU A 17 -2.84 -1.78 -6.92
N LEU A 18 -3.35 -0.54 -6.80
CA LEU A 18 -2.70 0.64 -7.37
C LEU A 18 -1.27 0.83 -6.83
N LEU A 19 -1.09 0.75 -5.51
CA LEU A 19 0.24 0.91 -4.92
C LEU A 19 1.20 -0.20 -5.37
N PHE A 20 0.72 -1.45 -5.39
CA PHE A 20 1.52 -2.58 -5.88
C PHE A 20 1.97 -2.39 -7.33
N LEU A 21 1.06 -1.99 -8.21
CA LEU A 21 1.36 -1.72 -9.62
C LEU A 21 2.37 -0.57 -9.77
N LEU A 22 2.21 0.52 -9.02
CA LEU A 22 3.15 1.65 -9.06
C LEU A 22 4.55 1.25 -8.60
N MET A 23 4.68 0.42 -7.57
CA MET A 23 5.99 -0.11 -7.16
C MET A 23 6.61 -0.99 -8.25
N GLY A 24 5.80 -1.79 -8.95
CA GLY A 24 6.25 -2.59 -10.09
C GLY A 24 6.70 -1.74 -11.28
N ILE A 25 5.96 -0.65 -11.57
CA ILE A 25 6.33 0.33 -12.59
C ILE A 25 7.63 1.04 -12.21
N ASP A 26 7.82 1.43 -10.94
CA ASP A 26 9.05 2.05 -10.46
C ASP A 26 10.26 1.13 -10.66
N LYS A 27 10.14 -0.17 -10.35
CA LYS A 27 11.19 -1.16 -10.62
C LYS A 27 11.48 -1.30 -12.11
N ARG A 28 10.45 -1.32 -12.98
CA ARG A 28 10.63 -1.38 -14.44
C ARG A 28 11.30 -0.11 -14.97
N ALA A 29 10.93 1.07 -14.46
CA ALA A 29 11.55 2.34 -14.81
C ALA A 29 13.02 2.38 -14.39
N ALA A 30 13.34 1.88 -13.19
CA ALA A 30 14.71 1.73 -12.70
C ALA A 30 15.58 0.85 -13.62
N LYS A 31 15.03 -0.26 -14.13
CA LYS A 31 15.74 -1.13 -15.10
C LYS A 31 15.96 -0.45 -16.46
N ARG A 32 15.01 0.38 -16.90
CA ARG A 32 15.05 1.06 -18.22
C ARG A 32 15.71 2.44 -18.19
N LYS A 33 16.37 2.83 -17.08
CA LYS A 33 16.93 4.18 -16.85
C LYS A 33 15.92 5.30 -17.14
N LYS A 34 14.63 5.05 -16.92
CA LYS A 34 13.56 6.05 -17.08
C LYS A 34 13.33 6.79 -15.77
N TRP A 35 12.58 7.89 -15.84
CA TRP A 35 12.16 8.68 -14.69
C TRP A 35 11.51 7.79 -13.62
N ARG A 36 12.02 7.88 -12.38
CA ARG A 36 11.53 7.12 -11.21
C ARG A 36 10.36 7.82 -10.54
N ILE A 37 9.45 7.05 -9.96
CA ILE A 37 8.30 7.60 -9.24
C ILE A 37 8.81 8.23 -7.93
N PRO A 38 8.44 9.49 -7.63
CA PRO A 38 8.87 10.13 -6.40
C PRO A 38 8.32 9.39 -5.18
N GLU A 39 9.19 9.16 -4.19
CA GLU A 39 8.88 8.38 -2.98
C GLU A 39 7.68 8.90 -2.21
N ARG A 40 7.49 10.22 -2.22
CA ARG A 40 6.35 10.88 -1.59
C ARG A 40 5.02 10.28 -2.08
N ARG A 41 4.86 10.03 -3.39
CA ARG A 41 3.61 9.46 -3.93
C ARG A 41 3.35 8.04 -3.42
N LEU A 42 4.39 7.21 -3.34
CA LEU A 42 4.30 5.84 -2.83
C LEU A 42 3.99 5.81 -1.32
N LEU A 43 4.54 6.76 -0.55
CA LEU A 43 4.23 6.92 0.87
C LEU A 43 2.80 7.41 1.06
N THR A 44 2.38 8.44 0.34
CA THR A 44 1.01 8.99 0.44
C THR A 44 -0.03 7.91 0.15
N LEU A 45 0.16 7.10 -0.90
CA LEU A 45 -0.72 5.98 -1.22
C LEU A 45 -0.71 4.88 -0.15
N GLY A 46 0.43 4.63 0.48
CA GLY A 46 0.52 3.73 1.62
C GLY A 46 -0.28 4.23 2.81
N ILE A 47 -0.18 5.53 3.14
CA ILE A 47 -0.91 6.17 4.25
C ILE A 47 -2.42 6.19 4.00
N ILE A 48 -2.84 6.38 2.75
CA ILE A 48 -4.26 6.43 2.36
C ILE A 48 -4.94 5.05 2.48
N GLY A 49 -4.18 3.96 2.51
CA GLY A 49 -4.72 2.61 2.72
C GLY A 49 -4.03 1.49 1.92
N GLY A 50 -2.95 1.81 1.21
CA GLY A 50 -2.18 0.85 0.42
C GLY A 50 -1.20 -0.01 1.21
N GLY A 51 -1.22 -0.03 2.55
CA GLY A 51 -0.19 -0.68 3.36
C GLY A 51 0.14 -2.14 2.94
N ILE A 52 -0.87 -2.96 2.67
CA ILE A 52 -0.69 -4.38 2.26
C ILE A 52 -0.02 -4.47 0.88
N GLY A 53 -0.51 -3.71 -0.10
CA GLY A 53 0.00 -3.65 -1.46
C GLY A 53 1.41 -3.07 -1.52
N GLY A 54 1.74 -2.15 -0.60
CA GLY A 54 3.08 -1.62 -0.40
C GLY A 54 4.06 -2.68 0.11
N ILE A 55 3.68 -3.43 1.15
CA ILE A 55 4.47 -4.54 1.69
C ILE A 55 4.65 -5.64 0.64
N LEU A 56 3.58 -6.05 -0.03
CA LEU A 56 3.63 -7.02 -1.13
C LEU A 56 4.52 -6.53 -2.27
N GLY A 57 4.43 -5.24 -2.62
CA GLY A 57 5.29 -4.62 -3.62
C GLY A 57 6.76 -4.68 -3.23
N MET A 58 7.09 -4.40 -1.96
CA MET A 58 8.46 -4.53 -1.45
C MET A 58 8.99 -5.96 -1.53
N LEU A 59 8.19 -6.93 -1.10
CA LEU A 59 8.58 -8.34 -1.08
C LEU A 59 8.73 -8.91 -2.50
N VAL A 60 7.76 -8.68 -3.39
CA VAL A 60 7.79 -9.21 -4.76
C VAL A 60 8.87 -8.52 -5.58
N PHE A 61 8.94 -7.20 -5.52
CA PHE A 61 9.88 -6.45 -6.33
C PHE A 61 11.27 -6.34 -5.69
N HIS A 62 11.46 -6.76 -4.43
CA HIS A 62 12.71 -6.55 -3.67
C HIS A 62 13.24 -5.12 -3.85
N HIS A 63 12.30 -4.16 -3.95
CA HIS A 63 12.57 -2.79 -4.32
C HIS A 63 12.32 -1.89 -3.12
N LYS A 64 13.34 -1.13 -2.72
CA LYS A 64 13.32 -0.22 -1.57
C LYS A 64 13.06 -0.88 -0.20
N THR A 65 13.46 -2.14 -0.02
CA THR A 65 13.48 -2.83 1.29
C THR A 65 14.47 -2.25 2.29
N HIS A 66 15.51 -1.53 1.84
CA HIS A 66 16.50 -0.89 2.72
C HIS A 66 16.03 0.42 3.36
N ARG A 67 14.87 0.96 2.95
CA ARG A 67 14.33 2.21 3.51
C ARG A 67 13.33 1.87 4.61
N ILE A 68 13.80 1.89 5.86
CA ILE A 68 13.00 1.50 7.03
C ILE A 68 11.71 2.32 7.17
N TYR A 69 11.72 3.62 6.84
CA TYR A 69 10.53 4.48 6.93
C TYR A 69 9.36 3.99 6.08
N PHE A 70 9.67 3.36 4.95
CA PHE A 70 8.71 2.81 4.02
C PHE A 70 8.02 1.56 4.61
N THR A 71 8.82 0.66 5.20
CA THR A 71 8.33 -0.52 5.93
C THR A 71 7.48 -0.13 7.14
N ILE A 72 7.96 0.81 7.96
CA ILE A 72 7.23 1.29 9.15
C ILE A 72 5.89 1.90 8.72
N CYS A 73 5.88 2.77 7.71
CA CYS A 73 4.68 3.46 7.28
C CYS A 73 3.59 2.46 6.80
N TYR A 74 4.00 1.44 6.05
CA TYR A 74 3.05 0.43 5.58
C TYR A 74 2.58 -0.51 6.68
N LEU A 75 3.47 -0.93 7.61
CA LEU A 75 3.08 -1.76 8.76
C LEU A 75 2.11 -1.03 9.69
N VAL A 76 2.39 0.23 10.01
CA VAL A 76 1.50 1.06 10.85
C VAL A 76 0.14 1.21 10.18
N ASN A 77 0.10 1.45 8.86
CA ASN A 77 -1.16 1.56 8.13
C ASN A 77 -1.99 0.26 8.20
N VAL A 78 -1.36 -0.90 7.97
CA VAL A 78 -2.06 -2.20 8.07
C VAL A 78 -2.59 -2.42 9.48
N PHE A 79 -1.81 -2.09 10.51
CA PHE A 79 -2.24 -2.26 11.89
C PHE A 79 -3.42 -1.35 12.24
N CYS A 80 -3.35 -0.06 11.87
CA CYS A 80 -4.44 0.89 12.08
C CYS A 80 -5.73 0.48 11.34
N LEU A 81 -5.63 0.05 10.08
CA LEU A 81 -6.78 -0.44 9.32
C LEU A 81 -7.37 -1.72 9.91
N GLY A 82 -6.53 -2.65 10.36
CA GLY A 82 -6.97 -3.89 11.01
C GLY A 82 -7.73 -3.61 12.31
N ILE A 83 -7.23 -2.70 13.15
CA ILE A 83 -7.93 -2.28 14.37
C ILE A 83 -9.27 -1.63 14.03
N ALA A 84 -9.29 -0.67 13.09
CA ALA A 84 -10.51 0.01 12.68
C ALA A 84 -11.57 -0.97 12.16
N PHE A 85 -11.15 -1.98 11.40
CA PHE A 85 -12.03 -3.04 10.90
C PHE A 85 -12.62 -3.90 12.04
N LEU A 86 -11.83 -4.25 13.05
CA LEU A 86 -12.31 -4.99 14.22
C LEU A 86 -13.34 -4.19 15.04
N TYR A 87 -13.13 -2.89 15.21
CA TYR A 87 -14.12 -2.01 15.84
C TYR A 87 -15.42 -1.98 15.04
N PHE A 88 -15.33 -1.91 13.71
CA PHE A 88 -16.50 -1.85 12.83
C PHE A 88 -17.30 -3.17 12.80
N ILE A 89 -16.65 -4.33 12.99
CA ILE A 89 -17.34 -5.63 13.08
C ILE A 89 -18.07 -5.80 14.42
N LYS A 90 -17.53 -5.21 15.49
CA LYS A 90 -18.11 -5.34 16.83
C LYS A 90 -19.37 -4.51 17.06
N GLN A 91 -19.70 -3.60 16.15
CA GLN A 91 -20.82 -2.66 16.24
C GLN A 91 -21.96 -3.05 15.30
#